data_AF-A0A2T7TUX7-F1
#
_entry.id   AF-A0A2T7TUX7-F1
#
_cell.length_a   1.000
_cell.length_b   1.000
_cell.length_c   1.000
_cell.angle_alpha   90.00
_cell.angle_beta   90.00
_cell.angle_gamma   90.00
#
_symmetry.space_group_name_H-M   'P 1'
#
loop_
_entity.id
_entity.type
_entity.pdbx_description
1 polymer ?
#
loop_
_entity_poly.entity_id
_entity_poly.type
_entity_poly.pdbx_seq_one_letter_code
_entity_poly.pdbx_strand_id
1 'polypeptide(L)'
;MVRLAKNVLSAVAYAGYLAAGKAPLRRILFDSIRLSRPEAERLMQIEEIRFLSYLFHNRQQSKSQILQDLWVCYELGERRGGYFVEFGATNGLVNSNTWLLEKKYGWKGILVEPNPVWHSDLASIRSSVIDHRCVSSSTGKTVTFLTTDDADPELSSIAEFASGDHFADVRARGVGISVATVSLNDLLLEYGAPYQIDYISIDTEGSEYDILSHFDFSKHVFSLISVEQNKKAEAKIEALLARNGYVRVFREFSHWDGWYVHAELHNRRKLWTEAEQNQESKVSEPPKVA
;
A
#
# COMPACT_ATOMS: atom_id res chain seq x y z
N MET A 1 4.38 -15.18 -23.36
CA MET A 1 3.28 -15.28 -22.39
C MET A 1 2.52 -13.97 -22.19
N VAL A 2 3.18 -12.83 -21.94
CA VAL A 2 2.52 -11.52 -21.67
C VAL A 2 1.54 -11.07 -22.78
N ARG A 3 1.90 -11.23 -24.06
CA ARG A 3 1.04 -10.84 -25.20
C ARG A 3 -0.21 -11.73 -25.34
N LEU A 4 -0.10 -13.00 -24.99
CA LEU A 4 -1.22 -13.95 -25.00
C LEU A 4 -2.19 -13.64 -23.85
N ALA A 5 -1.66 -13.36 -22.65
CA ALA A 5 -2.45 -12.94 -21.50
C ALA A 5 -3.20 -11.61 -21.75
N LYS A 6 -2.57 -10.62 -22.39
CA LYS A 6 -3.23 -9.36 -22.78
C LYS A 6 -4.37 -9.59 -23.78
N ASN A 7 -4.19 -10.45 -24.78
CA ASN A 7 -5.23 -10.74 -25.76
C ASN A 7 -6.42 -11.49 -25.15
N VAL A 8 -6.15 -12.42 -24.23
CA VAL A 8 -7.20 -13.13 -23.48
C VAL A 8 -7.96 -12.16 -22.56
N LEU A 9 -7.26 -11.30 -21.84
CA LEU A 9 -7.88 -10.28 -20.99
C LEU A 9 -8.76 -9.32 -21.80
N SER A 10 -8.26 -8.82 -22.93
CA SER A 10 -9.05 -7.96 -23.82
C SER A 10 -10.29 -8.68 -24.35
N ALA A 11 -10.19 -9.96 -24.70
CA ALA A 11 -11.32 -10.75 -25.17
C ALA A 11 -12.35 -11.00 -24.06
N VAL A 12 -11.92 -11.35 -22.84
CA VAL A 12 -12.79 -11.56 -21.67
C VAL A 12 -13.45 -10.25 -21.25
N ALA A 13 -12.70 -9.16 -21.18
CA ALA A 13 -13.22 -7.83 -20.84
C ALA A 13 -14.22 -7.35 -21.90
N TYR A 14 -13.93 -7.56 -23.19
CA TYR A 14 -14.85 -7.22 -24.27
C TYR A 14 -16.10 -8.09 -24.28
N ALA A 15 -15.97 -9.40 -24.02
CA ALA A 15 -17.12 -10.29 -23.87
C ALA A 15 -17.97 -9.90 -22.65
N GLY A 16 -17.34 -9.55 -21.52
CA GLY A 16 -18.00 -9.01 -20.33
C GLY A 16 -18.71 -7.70 -20.61
N TYR A 17 -18.08 -6.77 -21.35
CA TYR A 17 -18.68 -5.52 -21.79
C TYR A 17 -19.91 -5.76 -22.67
N LEU A 18 -19.80 -6.63 -23.68
CA LEU A 18 -20.92 -6.98 -24.56
C LEU A 18 -22.06 -7.66 -23.79
N ALA A 19 -21.73 -8.54 -22.85
CA ALA A 19 -22.71 -9.20 -21.99
C ALA A 19 -23.41 -8.20 -21.08
N ALA A 20 -22.66 -7.35 -20.35
CA ALA A 20 -23.17 -6.28 -19.50
C ALA A 20 -23.96 -5.22 -20.29
N GLY A 21 -23.67 -5.06 -21.58
CA GLY A 21 -24.42 -4.21 -22.51
C GLY A 21 -25.85 -4.67 -22.79
N LYS A 22 -26.22 -5.90 -22.44
CA LYS A 22 -27.58 -6.45 -22.66
C LYS A 22 -28.49 -6.17 -21.46
N ALA A 23 -29.59 -5.45 -21.70
CA ALA A 23 -30.58 -5.11 -20.66
C ALA A 23 -31.15 -6.32 -19.89
N PRO A 24 -31.46 -7.48 -20.52
CA PRO A 24 -31.92 -8.66 -19.79
C PRO A 24 -30.89 -9.17 -18.77
N LEU A 25 -29.60 -9.19 -19.12
CA LEU A 25 -28.55 -9.63 -18.20
C LEU A 25 -28.40 -8.65 -17.04
N ARG A 26 -28.43 -7.33 -17.31
CA ARG A 26 -28.42 -6.32 -16.24
C ARG A 26 -29.61 -6.47 -15.30
N ARG A 27 -30.79 -6.78 -15.82
CA ARG A 27 -31.97 -7.04 -15.00
C ARG A 27 -31.79 -8.28 -14.11
N ILE A 28 -31.24 -9.37 -14.65
CA ILE A 28 -30.95 -10.57 -13.88
C ILE A 28 -29.95 -10.27 -12.75
N LEU A 29 -28.86 -9.55 -13.05
CA LEU A 29 -27.86 -9.15 -12.04
C LEU A 29 -28.46 -8.21 -10.98
N PHE A 30 -29.27 -7.24 -11.41
CA PHE A 30 -29.97 -6.34 -10.50
C PHE A 30 -30.93 -7.11 -9.59
N ASP A 31 -31.75 -8.00 -10.15
CA ASP A 31 -32.68 -8.82 -9.39
C ASP A 31 -31.94 -9.82 -8.49
N SER A 32 -30.76 -10.32 -8.89
CA SER A 32 -29.95 -11.19 -8.02
C SER A 32 -29.41 -10.44 -6.81
N ILE A 33 -29.03 -9.18 -6.96
CA ILE A 33 -28.56 -8.33 -5.85
C ILE A 33 -29.76 -7.90 -4.98
N ARG A 34 -30.82 -7.34 -5.58
CA ARG A 34 -31.99 -6.80 -4.86
C ARG A 34 -32.73 -7.87 -4.04
N LEU A 35 -32.75 -9.12 -4.53
CA LEU A 35 -33.40 -10.24 -3.85
C LEU A 35 -32.44 -11.06 -2.99
N SER A 36 -31.21 -10.57 -2.76
CA SER A 36 -30.17 -11.24 -1.98
C SER A 36 -30.03 -12.72 -2.37
N ARG A 37 -29.91 -12.97 -3.67
CA ARG A 37 -29.80 -14.34 -4.18
C ARG A 37 -28.47 -14.94 -3.69
N PRO A 38 -28.46 -16.20 -3.22
CA PRO A 38 -27.25 -16.80 -2.64
C PRO A 38 -26.03 -16.76 -3.56
N GLU A 39 -26.23 -16.80 -4.89
CA GLU A 39 -25.16 -16.71 -5.87
C GLU A 39 -24.46 -15.33 -5.85
N ALA A 40 -25.24 -14.25 -5.69
CA ALA A 40 -24.71 -12.89 -5.60
C ALA A 40 -24.06 -12.65 -4.23
N GLU A 41 -24.67 -13.15 -3.15
CA GLU A 41 -24.12 -13.06 -1.80
C GLU A 41 -22.76 -13.77 -1.68
N ARG A 42 -22.65 -15.01 -2.17
CA ARG A 42 -21.38 -15.77 -2.15
C ARG A 42 -20.24 -15.01 -2.83
N LEU A 43 -20.54 -14.31 -3.93
CA LEU A 43 -19.54 -13.51 -4.63
C LEU A 43 -19.09 -12.31 -3.78
N MET A 44 -20.02 -11.65 -3.11
CA MET A 44 -19.75 -10.50 -2.22
C MET A 44 -19.08 -10.90 -0.89
N GLN A 45 -19.11 -12.19 -0.52
CA GLN A 45 -18.40 -12.71 0.66
C GLN A 45 -16.89 -12.87 0.42
N ILE A 46 -16.45 -12.91 -0.84
CA ILE A 46 -15.02 -12.99 -1.19
C ILE A 46 -14.40 -11.60 -1.04
N GLU A 47 -13.43 -11.46 -0.13
CA GLU A 47 -12.82 -10.17 0.19
C GLU A 47 -12.13 -9.54 -1.02
N GLU A 48 -11.46 -10.33 -1.83
CA GLU A 48 -10.77 -9.92 -3.04
C GLU A 48 -11.75 -9.33 -4.06
N ILE A 49 -12.97 -9.87 -4.15
CA ILE A 49 -14.00 -9.36 -5.06
C ILE A 49 -14.55 -8.01 -4.56
N ARG A 50 -14.76 -7.86 -3.25
CA ARG A 50 -15.12 -6.57 -2.65
C ARG A 50 -14.04 -5.52 -2.90
N PHE A 51 -12.78 -5.90 -2.72
CA PHE A 51 -11.65 -5.00 -2.97
C PHE A 51 -11.55 -4.63 -4.46
N LEU A 52 -11.63 -5.59 -5.39
CA LEU A 52 -11.65 -5.30 -6.83
C LEU A 52 -12.80 -4.36 -7.21
N SER A 53 -13.99 -4.56 -6.66
CA SER A 53 -15.14 -3.66 -6.85
C SER A 53 -14.82 -2.24 -6.39
N TYR A 54 -14.20 -2.10 -5.20
CA TYR A 54 -13.74 -0.82 -4.69
C TYR A 54 -12.71 -0.15 -5.62
N LEU A 55 -11.75 -0.92 -6.14
CA LEU A 55 -10.76 -0.42 -7.09
C LEU A 55 -11.38 0.08 -8.39
N PHE A 56 -12.34 -0.65 -8.97
CA PHE A 56 -13.03 -0.23 -10.19
C PHE A 56 -13.71 1.13 -10.03
N HIS A 57 -14.28 1.41 -8.86
CA HIS A 57 -14.96 2.67 -8.60
C HIS A 57 -14.00 3.83 -8.33
N ASN A 58 -12.83 3.55 -7.73
CA ASN A 58 -11.95 4.58 -7.21
C ASN A 58 -10.62 4.76 -7.98
N ARG A 59 -10.35 3.94 -9.01
CA ARG A 59 -9.06 3.90 -9.74
C ARG A 59 -8.54 5.27 -10.20
N GLN A 60 -9.43 6.16 -10.64
CA GLN A 60 -9.06 7.49 -11.17
C GLN A 60 -8.51 8.45 -10.10
N GLN A 61 -8.74 8.15 -8.83
CA GLN A 61 -8.30 8.98 -7.71
C GLN A 61 -6.87 8.64 -7.29
N SER A 62 -6.43 7.42 -7.58
CA SER A 62 -5.14 6.88 -7.14
C SER A 62 -3.97 7.55 -7.87
N LYS A 63 -2.90 7.78 -7.11
CA LYS A 63 -1.60 8.23 -7.60
C LYS A 63 -0.50 7.19 -7.42
N SER A 64 -0.77 6.14 -6.66
CA SER A 64 0.18 5.06 -6.39
C SER A 64 0.43 4.17 -7.61
N GLN A 65 1.57 3.49 -7.59
CA GLN A 65 2.04 2.65 -8.69
C GLN A 65 1.18 1.38 -8.85
N ILE A 66 0.84 0.73 -7.73
CA ILE A 66 0.07 -0.52 -7.67
C ILE A 66 -1.15 -0.43 -6.75
N LEU A 67 -1.73 0.77 -6.64
CA LEU A 67 -3.00 1.03 -5.91
C LEU A 67 -2.87 0.88 -4.39
N GLN A 68 -1.67 1.05 -3.81
CA GLN A 68 -1.45 1.01 -2.37
C GLN A 68 -2.32 2.03 -1.63
N ASP A 69 -2.44 3.25 -2.15
CA ASP A 69 -3.29 4.29 -1.58
C ASP A 69 -4.78 3.87 -1.50
N LEU A 70 -5.28 3.15 -2.50
CA LEU A 70 -6.64 2.60 -2.48
C LEU A 70 -6.78 1.37 -1.59
N TRP A 71 -5.74 0.53 -1.47
CA TRP A 71 -5.71 -0.54 -0.48
C TRP A 71 -5.84 0.02 0.94
N VAL A 72 -5.08 1.07 1.26
CA VAL A 72 -5.17 1.78 2.56
C VAL A 72 -6.57 2.33 2.79
N CYS A 73 -7.18 2.97 1.78
CA CYS A 73 -8.55 3.46 1.87
C CYS A 73 -9.56 2.33 2.11
N TYR A 74 -9.41 1.19 1.43
CA TYR A 74 -10.29 0.04 1.58
C TYR A 74 -10.19 -0.59 2.98
N GLU A 75 -8.96 -0.82 3.46
CA GLU A 75 -8.70 -1.42 4.78
C GLU A 75 -9.21 -0.56 5.93
N LEU A 76 -9.07 0.76 5.82
CA LEU A 76 -9.45 1.70 6.88
C LEU A 76 -10.83 2.32 6.69
N GLY A 77 -11.61 1.85 5.71
CA GLY A 77 -12.96 2.34 5.45
C GLY A 77 -13.00 3.83 5.15
N GLU A 78 -12.09 4.30 4.30
CA GLU A 78 -11.98 5.70 3.86
C GLU A 78 -11.80 6.71 5.02
N ARG A 79 -11.12 6.26 6.08
CA ARG A 79 -10.77 7.08 7.25
C ARG A 79 -10.26 8.47 6.85
N ARG A 80 -10.72 9.49 7.57
CA ARG A 80 -10.23 10.88 7.46
C ARG A 80 -9.32 11.23 8.64
N GLY A 81 -8.37 12.13 8.40
CA GLY A 81 -7.49 12.65 9.43
C GLY A 81 -6.55 11.61 10.07
N GLY A 82 -6.13 10.60 9.30
CA GLY A 82 -5.13 9.63 9.77
C GLY A 82 -3.70 10.19 9.71
N TYR A 83 -2.75 9.36 10.16
CA TYR A 83 -1.32 9.65 10.13
C TYR A 83 -0.56 8.67 9.23
N PHE A 84 0.30 9.18 8.34
CA PHE A 84 1.15 8.36 7.47
C PHE A 84 2.65 8.63 7.63
N VAL A 85 3.46 7.68 7.18
CA VAL A 85 4.88 7.84 6.90
C VAL A 85 5.17 7.29 5.50
N GLU A 86 5.97 7.97 4.69
CA GLU A 86 6.34 7.50 3.36
C GLU A 86 7.84 7.75 3.13
N PHE A 87 8.55 6.67 2.80
CA PHE A 87 9.92 6.73 2.29
C PHE A 87 9.90 6.58 0.78
N GLY A 88 10.81 7.28 0.09
CA GLY A 88 10.79 7.36 -1.38
C GLY A 88 9.68 8.29 -1.87
N ALA A 89 9.53 9.47 -1.24
CA ALA A 89 8.45 10.38 -1.57
C ALA A 89 8.61 11.04 -2.96
N THR A 90 9.81 11.03 -3.54
CA THR A 90 10.17 11.57 -4.86
C THR A 90 9.57 12.96 -5.09
N ASN A 91 8.96 13.24 -6.24
CA ASN A 91 8.32 14.52 -6.54
C ASN A 91 7.03 14.78 -5.74
N GLY A 92 6.58 13.83 -4.91
CA GLY A 92 5.39 13.95 -4.10
C GLY A 92 4.07 13.80 -4.84
N LEU A 93 4.04 13.34 -6.10
CA LEU A 93 2.81 13.17 -6.85
C LEU A 93 2.75 11.86 -7.61
N VAL A 94 3.76 11.58 -8.44
CA VAL A 94 3.80 10.36 -9.26
C VAL A 94 4.16 9.19 -8.35
N ASN A 95 3.45 8.07 -8.52
CA ASN A 95 3.63 6.85 -7.72
C ASN A 95 3.45 7.00 -6.20
N SER A 96 3.03 8.18 -5.70
CA SER A 96 2.88 8.39 -4.26
C SER A 96 1.75 7.56 -3.66
N ASN A 97 2.09 6.90 -2.55
CA ASN A 97 1.19 6.05 -1.78
C ASN A 97 0.37 6.85 -0.74
N THR A 98 0.74 8.11 -0.50
CA THR A 98 0.08 8.96 0.51
C THR A 98 -0.53 10.23 -0.07
N TRP A 99 -0.39 10.49 -1.37
CA TRP A 99 -0.92 11.71 -1.98
C TRP A 99 -2.43 11.83 -1.81
N LEU A 100 -3.15 10.76 -2.15
CA LEU A 100 -4.60 10.67 -2.02
C LEU A 100 -5.05 10.84 -0.56
N LEU A 101 -4.32 10.21 0.37
CA LEU A 101 -4.61 10.24 1.81
C LEU A 101 -4.51 11.68 2.36
N GLU A 102 -3.44 12.39 2.02
CA GLU A 102 -3.25 13.79 2.40
C GLU A 102 -4.32 14.69 1.76
N LYS A 103 -4.44 14.65 0.43
CA LYS A 103 -5.21 15.66 -0.31
C LYS A 103 -6.72 15.47 -0.23
N LYS A 104 -7.20 14.23 -0.25
CA LYS A 104 -8.64 13.93 -0.21
C LYS A 104 -9.15 13.65 1.20
N TYR A 105 -8.38 12.89 1.98
CA TYR A 105 -8.81 12.42 3.29
C TYR A 105 -8.27 13.27 4.46
N GLY A 106 -7.46 14.28 4.17
CA GLY A 106 -6.97 15.25 5.17
C GLY A 106 -5.99 14.63 6.17
N TRP A 107 -5.29 13.58 5.76
CA TRP A 107 -4.24 12.96 6.58
C TRP A 107 -3.03 13.88 6.69
N LYS A 108 -2.25 13.67 7.75
CA LYS A 108 -0.95 14.30 7.96
C LYS A 108 0.12 13.23 8.05
N GLY A 109 1.38 13.60 7.88
CA GLY A 109 2.44 12.60 7.98
C GLY A 109 3.83 13.16 7.83
N ILE A 110 4.76 12.23 7.65
CA ILE A 110 6.18 12.48 7.41
C ILE A 110 6.53 11.86 6.06
N LEU A 111 7.12 12.67 5.19
CA LEU A 111 7.65 12.28 3.90
C LEU A 111 9.18 12.29 4.01
N VAL A 112 9.84 11.26 3.50
CA VAL A 112 11.31 11.20 3.47
C VAL A 112 11.77 11.08 2.03
N GLU A 113 12.63 12.01 1.63
CA GLU A 113 13.25 12.02 0.30
C GLU A 113 14.69 12.56 0.40
N PRO A 114 15.70 11.67 0.31
CA PRO A 114 17.11 12.06 0.38
C PRO A 114 17.68 12.71 -0.89
N ASN A 115 17.10 12.47 -2.07
CA ASN A 115 17.64 12.95 -3.33
C ASN A 115 17.24 14.42 -3.58
N PRO A 116 18.20 15.36 -3.61
CA PRO A 116 17.93 16.79 -3.78
C PRO A 116 17.18 17.17 -5.06
N VAL A 117 17.25 16.34 -6.11
CA VAL A 117 16.54 16.60 -7.37
C VAL A 117 15.03 16.74 -7.17
N TRP A 118 14.49 16.07 -6.15
CA TRP A 118 13.06 16.01 -5.88
C TRP A 118 12.55 17.08 -4.91
N HIS A 119 13.44 17.68 -4.11
CA HIS A 119 13.04 18.47 -2.94
C HIS A 119 12.13 19.67 -3.28
N SER A 120 12.43 20.37 -4.38
CA SER A 120 11.64 21.54 -4.81
C SER A 120 10.22 21.15 -5.19
N ASP A 121 10.07 20.10 -6.01
CA ASP A 121 8.76 19.63 -6.47
C ASP A 121 7.96 19.06 -5.30
N LEU A 122 8.59 18.24 -4.47
CA LEU A 122 8.01 17.66 -3.26
C LEU A 122 7.43 18.74 -2.35
N ALA A 123 8.22 19.78 -2.03
CA ALA A 123 7.80 20.88 -1.18
C ALA A 123 6.69 21.75 -1.82
N SER A 124 6.63 21.82 -3.15
CA SER A 124 5.58 22.55 -3.86
C SER A 124 4.24 21.81 -3.88
N ILE A 125 4.27 20.46 -3.85
CA ILE A 125 3.07 19.61 -3.97
C ILE A 125 2.53 19.22 -2.58
N ARG A 126 3.40 18.99 -1.60
CA ARG A 126 3.05 18.40 -0.29
C ARG A 126 3.00 19.45 0.82
N SER A 127 2.09 19.25 1.75
CA SER A 127 1.97 20.09 2.95
C SER A 127 2.33 19.36 4.25
N SER A 128 2.62 18.05 4.16
CA SER A 128 3.13 17.26 5.27
C SER A 128 4.59 17.59 5.58
N VAL A 129 5.10 17.10 6.72
CA VAL A 129 6.52 17.25 7.08
C VAL A 129 7.38 16.55 6.04
N ILE A 130 8.50 17.17 5.67
CA ILE A 130 9.50 16.60 4.75
C ILE A 130 10.83 16.52 5.48
N ASP A 131 11.44 15.33 5.47
CA ASP A 131 12.79 15.06 5.94
C ASP A 131 13.69 14.68 4.75
N HIS A 132 14.90 15.24 4.72
CA HIS A 132 15.88 15.03 3.64
C HIS A 132 17.01 14.08 4.03
N ARG A 133 16.98 13.52 5.24
CA ARG A 133 17.92 12.49 5.68
C ARG A 133 17.53 11.14 5.10
N CYS A 134 18.50 10.24 5.02
CA CYS A 134 18.24 8.87 4.62
C CYS A 134 17.76 8.05 5.82
N VAL A 135 16.61 7.39 5.72
CA VAL A 135 16.17 6.48 6.78
C VAL A 135 16.99 5.20 6.74
N SER A 136 17.51 4.77 7.89
CA SER A 136 18.38 3.59 8.02
C SER A 136 18.24 2.98 9.43
N SER A 137 18.98 1.93 9.74
CA SER A 137 19.03 1.29 11.07
C SER A 137 19.51 2.20 12.21
N SER A 138 20.16 3.34 11.92
CA SER A 138 20.74 4.20 12.96
C SER A 138 20.81 5.67 12.55
N THR A 139 20.68 6.56 13.54
CA THR A 139 20.75 8.03 13.36
C THR A 139 22.19 8.55 13.43
N GLY A 140 22.48 9.61 12.67
CA GLY A 140 23.69 10.41 12.81
C GLY A 140 24.92 9.87 12.08
N LYS A 141 24.78 8.81 11.28
CA LYS A 141 25.84 8.39 10.36
C LYS A 141 25.77 9.22 9.09
N THR A 142 26.86 9.21 8.33
CA THR A 142 26.88 9.69 6.94
C THR A 142 27.04 8.48 6.04
N VAL A 143 26.17 8.35 5.05
CA VAL A 143 26.20 7.28 4.05
C VAL A 143 26.38 7.85 2.66
N THR A 144 26.95 7.04 1.76
CA THR A 144 26.94 7.35 0.33
C THR A 144 25.59 6.92 -0.25
N PHE A 145 24.82 7.90 -0.71
CA PHE A 145 23.56 7.70 -1.42
C PHE A 145 23.84 7.87 -2.92
N LEU A 146 23.44 6.89 -3.74
CA LEU A 146 23.64 6.90 -5.18
C LEU A 146 22.39 7.49 -5.84
N THR A 147 22.55 8.65 -6.48
CA THR A 147 21.50 9.27 -7.29
C THR A 147 21.61 8.79 -8.73
N THR A 148 20.48 8.49 -9.35
CA THR A 148 20.37 8.00 -10.73
C THR A 148 19.73 9.02 -11.65
N ASP A 149 20.01 10.31 -11.40
CA ASP A 149 19.34 11.47 -12.00
C ASP A 149 19.39 11.48 -13.54
N ASP A 150 20.50 11.00 -14.11
CA ASP A 150 20.70 10.95 -15.57
C ASP A 150 19.96 9.79 -16.27
N ALA A 151 19.33 8.88 -15.51
CA ALA A 151 18.64 7.72 -16.06
C ALA A 151 17.18 7.64 -15.56
N ASP A 152 17.01 7.38 -14.26
CA ASP A 152 15.72 7.34 -13.59
C ASP A 152 15.93 7.64 -12.10
N PRO A 153 15.64 8.87 -11.63
CA PRO A 153 15.87 9.28 -10.26
C PRO A 153 15.02 8.53 -9.22
N GLU A 154 13.95 7.83 -9.62
CA GLU A 154 13.16 6.97 -8.70
C GLU A 154 14.00 5.79 -8.19
N LEU A 155 15.04 5.37 -8.94
CA LEU A 155 15.88 4.19 -8.61
C LEU A 155 17.05 4.50 -7.65
N SER A 156 17.06 5.66 -7.01
CA SER A 156 18.17 6.10 -6.14
C SER A 156 18.19 5.29 -4.84
N SER A 157 19.38 4.92 -4.34
CA SER A 157 19.50 4.06 -3.14
C SER A 157 20.81 4.28 -2.39
N ILE A 158 20.92 3.81 -1.15
CA ILE A 158 22.19 3.76 -0.42
C ILE A 158 23.15 2.78 -1.13
N ALA A 159 24.41 3.18 -1.31
CA ALA A 159 25.41 2.42 -2.06
C ALA A 159 25.61 0.97 -1.55
N GLU A 160 25.51 0.75 -0.24
CA GLU A 160 25.59 -0.59 0.37
C GLU A 160 24.46 -1.53 -0.08
N PHE A 161 23.28 -0.99 -0.36
CA PHE A 161 22.09 -1.73 -0.77
C PHE A 161 21.85 -1.71 -2.28
N ALA A 162 22.61 -0.91 -3.03
CA ALA A 162 22.40 -0.69 -4.45
C ALA A 162 22.66 -1.90 -5.36
N SER A 163 23.13 -3.04 -4.83
CA SER A 163 23.58 -4.19 -5.63
C SER A 163 22.67 -5.43 -5.50
N GLY A 164 22.58 -6.18 -6.60
CA GLY A 164 22.03 -7.54 -6.58
C GLY A 164 20.52 -7.63 -6.80
N ASP A 165 19.96 -6.66 -7.51
CA ASP A 165 18.65 -6.69 -8.15
C ASP A 165 18.75 -6.29 -9.64
N HIS A 166 17.61 -5.97 -10.27
CA HIS A 166 17.55 -5.62 -11.69
C HIS A 166 18.07 -4.22 -12.03
N PHE A 167 18.26 -3.34 -11.04
CA PHE A 167 18.65 -1.93 -11.25
C PHE A 167 20.09 -1.62 -10.80
N ALA A 168 20.82 -2.61 -10.31
CA ALA A 168 22.21 -2.47 -9.86
C ALA A 168 23.13 -1.79 -10.90
N ASP A 169 22.98 -2.09 -12.20
CA ASP A 169 23.80 -1.49 -13.27
C ASP A 169 23.46 0.00 -13.54
N VAL A 170 22.23 0.41 -13.24
CA VAL A 170 21.81 1.82 -13.32
C VAL A 170 22.45 2.58 -12.16
N ARG A 171 22.31 2.06 -10.94
CA ARG A 171 22.91 2.68 -9.74
C ARG A 171 24.43 2.69 -9.74
N ALA A 172 25.08 1.66 -10.30
CA ALA A 172 26.54 1.63 -10.45
C ALA A 172 27.09 2.79 -11.31
N ARG A 173 26.25 3.39 -12.16
CA ARG A 173 26.58 4.56 -12.98
C ARG A 173 26.09 5.88 -12.37
N GLY A 174 25.40 5.82 -11.23
CA GLY A 174 24.87 6.98 -10.52
C GLY A 174 25.95 7.80 -9.82
N VAL A 175 25.56 9.00 -9.36
CA VAL A 175 26.43 9.92 -8.64
C VAL A 175 26.29 9.69 -7.14
N GLY A 176 27.40 9.50 -6.43
CA GLY A 176 27.40 9.37 -4.98
C GLY A 176 27.35 10.71 -4.28
N ILE A 177 26.31 10.95 -3.47
CA ILE A 177 26.20 12.08 -2.55
C ILE A 177 26.33 11.60 -1.10
N SER A 178 26.80 12.48 -0.21
CA SER A 178 26.86 12.19 1.23
C SER A 178 25.58 12.67 1.91
N VAL A 179 24.87 11.76 2.56
CA VAL A 179 23.61 12.07 3.26
C VAL A 179 23.68 11.59 4.71
N ALA A 180 23.16 12.41 5.62
CA ALA A 180 23.01 12.02 7.03
C ALA A 180 21.87 11.01 7.18
N THR A 181 22.02 10.06 8.12
CA THR A 181 20.98 9.07 8.39
C THR A 181 20.12 9.43 9.60
N VAL A 182 18.88 8.92 9.59
CA VAL A 182 17.96 8.94 10.74
C VAL A 182 17.30 7.57 10.89
N SER A 183 17.15 7.09 12.13
CA SER A 183 16.40 5.87 12.40
C SER A 183 14.89 6.15 12.34
N LEU A 184 14.07 5.17 11.93
CA LEU A 184 12.61 5.33 11.95
C LEU A 184 12.11 5.69 13.37
N ASN A 185 12.73 5.15 14.43
CA ASN A 185 12.37 5.49 15.81
C ASN A 185 12.60 6.99 16.11
N ASP A 186 13.78 7.51 15.77
CA ASP A 186 14.13 8.90 16.06
C ASP A 186 13.35 9.87 15.18
N LEU A 187 13.10 9.50 13.91
CA LEU A 187 12.27 10.28 12.99
C LEU A 187 10.86 10.49 13.55
N LEU A 188 10.22 9.41 14.03
CA LEU A 188 8.88 9.48 14.61
C LEU A 188 8.85 10.32 15.90
N LEU A 189 9.87 10.18 16.76
CA LEU A 189 9.98 10.96 18.00
C LEU A 189 10.22 12.45 17.72
N GLU A 190 11.14 12.76 16.80
CA GLU A 190 11.52 14.13 16.44
C GLU A 190 10.32 14.95 15.93
N TYR A 191 9.47 14.33 15.12
CA TYR A 191 8.27 14.98 14.57
C TYR A 191 7.00 14.75 15.40
N GLY A 192 7.10 14.12 16.57
CA GLY A 192 5.97 13.94 17.49
C GLY A 192 4.84 13.09 16.89
N ALA A 193 5.19 12.03 16.15
CA ALA A 193 4.23 11.10 15.58
C ALA A 193 3.38 10.43 16.67
N PRO A 194 2.10 10.11 16.40
CA PRO A 194 1.25 9.43 17.37
C PRO A 194 1.73 7.99 17.60
N TYR A 195 1.48 7.44 18.80
CA TYR A 195 1.78 6.04 19.12
C TYR A 195 1.21 5.06 18.08
N GLN A 196 -0.07 5.25 17.70
CA GLN A 196 -0.71 4.47 16.65
C GLN A 196 -0.70 5.28 15.35
N ILE A 197 -0.01 4.77 14.35
CA ILE A 197 0.11 5.34 13.02
C ILE A 197 -0.76 4.51 12.07
N ASP A 198 -1.52 5.14 11.19
CA ASP A 198 -2.46 4.43 10.34
C ASP A 198 -1.73 3.69 9.19
N TYR A 199 -0.72 4.31 8.59
CA TYR A 199 -0.04 3.74 7.43
C TYR A 199 1.45 4.10 7.35
N ILE A 200 2.28 3.15 6.90
CA ILE A 200 3.62 3.43 6.41
C ILE A 200 3.86 2.77 5.05
N SER A 201 4.44 3.55 4.14
CA SER A 201 5.00 3.07 2.87
C SER A 201 6.53 3.05 2.96
N ILE A 202 7.13 1.88 2.80
CA ILE A 202 8.58 1.69 2.85
C ILE A 202 9.05 1.25 1.46
N ASP A 203 9.56 2.23 0.71
CA ASP A 203 10.19 2.04 -0.59
C ASP A 203 11.56 2.72 -0.53
N THR A 204 12.62 1.93 -0.38
CA THR A 204 13.98 2.42 -0.14
C THR A 204 15.01 1.74 -1.02
N GLU A 205 14.55 1.02 -2.06
CA GLU A 205 15.40 0.38 -3.05
C GLU A 205 16.48 -0.52 -2.40
N GLY A 206 16.08 -1.30 -1.38
CA GLY A 206 16.87 -2.40 -0.81
C GLY A 206 17.15 -2.37 0.70
N SER A 207 16.88 -1.27 1.40
CA SER A 207 17.19 -1.13 2.84
C SER A 207 16.01 -1.46 3.78
N GLU A 208 14.90 -1.97 3.25
CA GLU A 208 13.62 -2.13 3.95
C GLU A 208 13.75 -3.03 5.19
N TYR A 209 14.46 -4.16 5.03
CA TYR A 209 14.69 -5.09 6.14
C TYR A 209 15.59 -4.50 7.23
N ASP A 210 16.61 -3.72 6.85
CA ASP A 210 17.52 -3.09 7.82
C ASP A 210 16.76 -2.10 8.69
N ILE A 211 15.93 -1.25 8.08
CA ILE A 211 15.06 -0.29 8.76
C ILE A 211 14.09 -1.01 9.70
N LEU A 212 13.33 -1.98 9.19
CA LEU A 212 12.30 -2.68 9.97
C LEU A 212 12.88 -3.51 11.11
N SER A 213 14.06 -4.13 10.91
CA SER A 213 14.67 -4.99 11.94
C SER A 213 15.20 -4.20 13.14
N HIS A 214 15.40 -2.88 13.00
CA HIS A 214 15.80 -1.96 14.06
C HIS A 214 14.66 -1.07 14.58
N PHE A 215 13.44 -1.24 14.04
CA PHE A 215 12.27 -0.52 14.52
C PHE A 215 11.74 -1.11 15.84
N ASP A 216 11.42 -0.23 16.79
CA ASP A 216 10.88 -0.60 18.10
C ASP A 216 9.35 -0.60 18.08
N PHE A 217 8.79 -1.77 17.73
CA PHE A 217 7.34 -2.01 17.68
C PHE A 217 6.62 -1.82 19.03
N SER A 218 7.35 -1.63 20.14
CA SER A 218 6.74 -1.32 21.45
C SER A 218 6.45 0.17 21.66
N LYS A 219 7.08 1.05 20.86
CA LYS A 219 6.95 2.50 20.97
C LYS A 219 5.99 3.10 19.97
N HIS A 220 5.88 2.49 18.80
CA HIS A 220 4.97 2.90 17.75
C HIS A 220 4.44 1.66 17.04
N VAL A 221 3.19 1.69 16.61
CA VAL A 221 2.55 0.60 15.87
C VAL A 221 1.87 1.18 14.64
N PHE A 222 2.09 0.54 13.49
CA PHE A 222 1.39 0.85 12.25
C PHE A 222 0.15 -0.02 12.10
N SER A 223 -0.97 0.54 11.64
CA SER A 223 -2.15 -0.28 11.31
C SER A 223 -1.94 -1.03 9.99
N LEU A 224 -1.33 -0.35 9.02
CA LEU A 224 -1.02 -0.88 7.69
C LEU A 224 0.43 -0.58 7.31
N ILE A 225 1.09 -1.54 6.66
CA ILE A 225 2.45 -1.40 6.16
C ILE A 225 2.48 -1.92 4.71
N SER A 226 2.91 -1.10 3.76
CA SER A 226 3.38 -1.58 2.46
C SER A 226 4.90 -1.48 2.42
N VAL A 227 5.55 -2.55 1.96
CA VAL A 227 7.01 -2.65 1.91
C VAL A 227 7.40 -3.17 0.55
N GLU A 228 8.29 -2.47 -0.15
CA GLU A 228 8.90 -2.98 -1.37
C GLU A 228 9.68 -4.27 -1.05
N GLN A 229 9.53 -5.30 -1.90
CA GLN A 229 10.15 -6.59 -1.68
C GLN A 229 11.08 -6.96 -2.82
N ASN A 230 12.36 -7.10 -2.46
CA ASN A 230 13.28 -7.90 -3.24
C ASN A 230 13.29 -9.36 -2.74
N LYS A 231 13.61 -10.30 -3.66
CA LYS A 231 13.59 -11.75 -3.40
C LYS A 231 14.48 -12.19 -2.23
N LYS A 232 15.49 -11.40 -1.85
CA LYS A 232 16.42 -11.74 -0.77
C LYS A 232 15.88 -11.37 0.61
N ALA A 233 15.08 -10.29 0.69
CA ALA A 233 14.57 -9.74 1.93
C ALA A 233 13.14 -10.19 2.26
N GLU A 234 12.33 -10.54 1.27
CA GLU A 234 10.90 -10.89 1.42
C GLU A 234 10.62 -11.84 2.59
N ALA A 235 11.26 -13.01 2.63
CA ALA A 235 11.03 -14.00 3.68
C ALA A 235 11.42 -13.50 5.08
N LYS A 236 12.47 -12.65 5.17
CA LYS A 236 12.92 -12.06 6.45
C LYS A 236 11.97 -10.98 6.93
N ILE A 237 11.48 -10.12 6.02
CA ILE A 237 10.48 -9.09 6.30
C ILE A 237 9.18 -9.74 6.75
N GLU A 238 8.72 -10.77 6.04
CA GLU A 238 7.49 -11.48 6.38
C GLU A 238 7.58 -12.13 7.77
N ALA A 239 8.69 -12.81 8.09
CA ALA A 239 8.89 -13.39 9.41
C ALA A 239 8.99 -12.34 10.52
N LEU A 240 9.66 -11.21 10.25
CA LEU A 240 9.79 -10.08 11.16
C LEU A 240 8.44 -9.41 11.45
N LEU A 241 7.61 -9.19 10.44
CA LEU A 241 6.31 -8.56 10.62
C LEU A 241 5.31 -9.54 11.26
N ALA A 242 5.34 -10.82 10.88
CA ALA A 242 4.49 -11.85 11.49
C ALA A 242 4.71 -11.98 13.01
N ARG A 243 5.97 -12.02 13.47
CA ARG A 243 6.27 -12.10 14.91
C ARG A 243 5.87 -10.84 15.68
N ASN A 244 5.68 -9.71 14.99
CA ASN A 244 5.22 -8.44 15.55
C ASN A 244 3.72 -8.19 15.30
N GLY A 245 2.94 -9.24 15.00
CA GLY A 245 1.48 -9.16 14.95
C GLY A 245 0.91 -8.67 13.62
N TYR A 246 1.65 -8.75 12.52
CA TYR A 246 1.16 -8.36 11.20
C TYR A 246 0.85 -9.58 10.32
N VAL A 247 -0.21 -9.46 9.51
CA VAL A 247 -0.64 -10.47 8.55
C VAL A 247 -0.49 -9.91 7.15
N ARG A 248 0.18 -10.66 6.26
CA ARG A 248 0.24 -10.30 4.83
C ARG A 248 -1.09 -10.59 4.16
N VAL A 249 -1.61 -9.64 3.39
CA VAL A 249 -2.90 -9.72 2.67
C VAL A 249 -2.70 -9.48 1.17
N PHE A 250 -3.70 -9.86 0.36
CA PHE A 250 -3.75 -9.58 -1.08
C PHE A 250 -2.46 -9.90 -1.85
N ARG A 251 -1.85 -11.07 -1.60
CA ARG A 251 -0.58 -11.47 -2.21
C ARG A 251 -0.64 -11.52 -3.74
N GLU A 252 -1.81 -11.80 -4.29
CA GLU A 252 -2.08 -11.81 -5.73
C GLU A 252 -2.12 -10.41 -6.36
N PHE A 253 -2.30 -9.36 -5.56
CA PHE A 253 -2.43 -7.97 -6.03
C PHE A 253 -1.25 -7.08 -5.64
N SER A 254 -0.50 -7.44 -4.59
CA SER A 254 0.58 -6.59 -4.06
C SER A 254 1.85 -6.60 -4.91
N HIS A 255 1.91 -7.39 -6.00
CA HIS A 255 3.03 -7.39 -6.97
C HIS A 255 4.43 -7.50 -6.33
N TRP A 256 5.24 -6.44 -6.42
CA TRP A 256 6.58 -6.36 -5.83
C TRP A 256 6.57 -5.82 -4.40
N ASP A 257 5.41 -5.51 -3.83
CA ASP A 257 5.25 -5.16 -2.42
C ASP A 257 4.73 -6.36 -1.61
N GLY A 258 4.96 -6.27 -0.30
CA GLY A 258 4.16 -6.95 0.70
C GLY A 258 3.23 -5.95 1.38
N TRP A 259 1.92 -6.23 1.36
CA TRP A 259 0.91 -5.47 2.09
C TRP A 259 0.56 -6.19 3.39
N TYR A 260 0.71 -5.50 4.51
CA TYR A 260 0.57 -6.07 5.85
C TYR A 260 -0.44 -5.28 6.67
N VAL A 261 -1.33 -6.00 7.34
CA VAL A 261 -2.35 -5.46 8.25
C VAL A 261 -2.04 -5.91 9.66
N HIS A 262 -2.13 -5.01 10.63
CA HIS A 262 -2.02 -5.39 12.04
C HIS A 262 -3.16 -6.34 12.43
N ALA A 263 -2.84 -7.43 13.13
CA ALA A 263 -3.77 -8.54 13.38
C ALA A 263 -5.05 -8.12 14.10
N GLU A 264 -4.98 -7.12 14.99
CA GLU A 264 -6.18 -6.57 15.64
C GLU A 264 -7.14 -5.91 14.64
N LEU A 265 -6.62 -5.14 13.68
CA LEU A 265 -7.44 -4.54 12.63
C LEU A 265 -8.02 -5.63 11.72
N HIS A 266 -7.20 -6.59 11.32
CA HIS A 266 -7.60 -7.72 10.49
C HIS A 266 -8.74 -8.55 11.11
N ASN A 267 -8.59 -8.90 12.39
CA ASN A 267 -9.58 -9.69 13.13
C ASN A 267 -10.89 -8.92 13.32
N ARG A 268 -10.84 -7.61 13.59
CA ARG A 268 -12.06 -6.79 13.64
C ARG A 268 -12.81 -6.86 12.32
N ARG A 269 -12.16 -6.65 11.16
CA ARG A 269 -12.84 -6.69 9.85
C ARG A 269 -13.50 -8.04 9.55
N LYS A 270 -12.86 -9.15 9.94
CA LYS A 270 -13.44 -10.50 9.82
C LYS A 270 -14.70 -10.67 10.66
N LEU A 271 -14.64 -10.28 11.94
CA LEU A 271 -15.79 -10.38 12.86
C LEU A 271 -16.98 -9.54 12.40
N TRP A 272 -16.74 -8.35 11.85
CA TRP A 272 -17.80 -7.53 11.26
C TRP A 272 -18.45 -8.23 10.05
N THR A 273 -17.64 -8.82 9.17
CA THR A 273 -18.14 -9.58 8.02
C THR A 273 -18.97 -10.79 8.45
N GLU A 274 -18.55 -11.52 9.50
CA GLU A 274 -19.28 -12.68 10.04
C GLU A 274 -20.56 -12.28 10.79
N ALA A 275 -20.57 -11.14 11.49
CA ALA A 275 -21.74 -10.64 12.20
C ALA A 275 -22.85 -10.19 11.24
N GLU A 276 -22.51 -9.53 10.14
CA GLU A 276 -23.46 -9.18 9.06
C GLU A 276 -24.12 -10.44 8.47
N GLN A 277 -23.33 -11.48 8.18
CA GLN A 277 -23.82 -12.77 7.67
C GLN A 277 -24.79 -13.48 8.63
N ASN A 278 -24.52 -13.40 9.94
CA ASN A 278 -25.35 -14.03 10.98
C ASN A 278 -26.66 -13.28 11.27
N GLN A 279 -26.74 -11.97 10.96
CA GLN A 279 -27.97 -11.20 11.08
C GLN A 279 -28.91 -11.44 9.89
N GLU A 280 -28.40 -11.53 8.66
CA GLU A 280 -29.21 -11.76 7.46
C GLU A 280 -29.80 -13.19 7.39
N SER A 281 -29.05 -14.19 7.86
CA SER A 281 -29.53 -15.58 7.94
C SER A 281 -30.67 -15.82 8.94
N LYS A 282 -30.88 -14.91 9.91
CA LYS A 282 -32.02 -14.97 10.84
C LYS A 282 -33.28 -14.29 10.32
N VAL A 283 -33.16 -13.42 9.31
CA VAL A 283 -34.28 -12.67 8.72
C VAL A 283 -34.92 -13.46 7.56
N SER A 284 -34.24 -14.48 7.04
CA SER A 284 -34.69 -15.30 5.90
C SER A 284 -35.52 -16.54 6.27
N GLU A 285 -35.85 -16.78 7.55
CA GLU A 285 -36.86 -17.80 7.90
C GLU A 285 -38.26 -17.27 7.53
N PRO A 286 -38.97 -17.88 6.56
CA PRO A 286 -40.33 -17.49 6.28
C PRO A 286 -41.22 -17.78 7.50
N PRO A 287 -42.24 -16.95 7.78
CA PRO A 287 -43.14 -17.18 8.90
C PRO A 287 -43.74 -18.58 8.76
N LYS A 288 -43.60 -19.39 9.83
CA LYS A 288 -44.26 -20.69 9.92
C LYS A 288 -45.75 -20.47 9.77
N VAL A 289 -46.30 -20.90 8.64
CA VAL A 289 -47.74 -20.86 8.38
C VAL A 289 -48.38 -21.82 9.37
N ALA A 290 -49.22 -21.27 10.26
CA ALA A 290 -50.09 -22.01 11.17
C ALA A 290 -51.38 -22.43 10.46
#